data_AF-A0A8B7V7U9-F1
#
_entry.id   AF-A0A8B7V7U9-F1
#
_cell.length_a   1.000
_cell.length_b   1.000
_cell.length_c   1.000
_cell.angle_alpha   90.00
_cell.angle_beta   90.00
_cell.angle_gamma   90.00
#
_symmetry.space_group_name_H-M   'P 1'
#
loop_
_entity.id
_entity.type
_entity.pdbx_description
1 polymer ?
#
loop_
_entity_poly.entity_id
_entity_poly.type
_entity_poly.pdbx_seq_one_letter_code
_entity_poly.pdbx_strand_id
1 'polypeptide(L)'
;MESLSRWGVSLLEPGAQNNTLRLALCLFLLGYPQCILSQPLCREEEYPVGTECCPKCSPGYHVKQACSEVTGTVCVPCPSEYYTAHPNGLSQCLPCGKCKPAALARPLSSLSSGLEMGLVAWQECSRTQNTACHCSQGHFCVSENEDQCEMCLPHTTCAPGQRVQNRGNHSHDTVCANCPPGTFSPNGTLEQCLPWTRCQMWLQKESEPGTSSTDVTCSLSWSVCLLLAILVICVVVIIVIILWKQRNKTTSRGIMAVFSDQRKRQNEASKSAVTEDLQTREAITIVAVEETSPMFPNR
;
A
#
# COMPACT_ATOMS: atom_id res chain seq x y z
N MET A 1 -30.75 80.20 -29.61
CA MET A 1 -31.41 79.58 -28.46
C MET A 1 -30.29 79.28 -27.48
N GLU A 2 -29.80 80.31 -26.77
CA GLU A 2 -30.28 80.77 -25.45
C GLU A 2 -29.45 80.11 -24.32
N SER A 3 -29.20 80.74 -23.16
CA SER A 3 -29.20 82.16 -22.79
C SER A 3 -28.68 82.26 -21.35
N LEU A 4 -27.60 83.02 -21.11
CA LEU A 4 -27.25 83.65 -19.80
C LEU A 4 -27.07 82.68 -18.58
N SER A 5 -26.44 83.03 -17.45
CA SER A 5 -25.79 84.27 -16.99
C SER A 5 -24.68 83.96 -15.97
N ARG A 6 -23.53 84.63 -16.13
CA ARG A 6 -22.90 85.52 -15.14
C ARG A 6 -23.39 85.40 -13.68
N TRP A 7 -22.50 85.02 -12.77
CA TRP A 7 -22.14 85.78 -11.56
C TRP A 7 -20.64 85.63 -11.34
N GLY A 8 -19.94 86.72 -11.03
CA GLY A 8 -18.49 86.70 -10.75
C GLY A 8 -18.21 87.29 -9.38
N VAL A 9 -17.09 86.89 -8.76
CA VAL A 9 -16.53 87.55 -7.58
C VAL A 9 -15.03 87.74 -7.76
N SER A 10 -14.67 89.02 -7.88
CA SER A 10 -13.43 89.69 -7.49
C SER A 10 -12.13 88.89 -7.35
N LEU A 11 -11.17 89.22 -8.22
CA LEU A 11 -9.74 89.17 -7.89
C LEU A 11 -9.46 89.98 -6.61
N LEU A 12 -8.83 89.35 -5.62
CA LEU A 12 -8.05 90.01 -4.58
C LEU A 12 -6.67 89.36 -4.50
N GLU A 13 -5.65 90.07 -4.98
CA GLU A 13 -4.38 90.07 -4.24
C GLU A 13 -4.60 90.93 -2.98
N PRO A 14 -4.06 90.52 -1.83
CA PRO A 14 -2.80 91.16 -1.45
C PRO A 14 -1.81 90.26 -0.68
N GLY A 15 -0.54 90.69 -0.68
CA GLY A 15 0.34 90.49 0.46
C GLY A 15 1.28 89.30 0.40
N ALA A 16 2.48 89.52 -0.14
CA ALA A 16 3.64 88.66 0.04
C ALA A 16 4.17 88.68 1.50
N GLN A 17 3.40 88.16 2.46
CA GLN A 17 3.74 88.20 3.88
C GLN A 17 3.36 86.95 4.70
N ASN A 18 3.11 85.80 4.04
CA ASN A 18 2.83 84.52 4.72
C ASN A 18 3.88 83.42 4.50
N ASN A 19 4.78 83.59 3.53
CA ASN A 19 5.82 82.59 3.23
C ASN A 19 6.99 82.66 4.21
N THR A 20 7.39 83.85 4.65
CA THR A 20 8.48 84.04 5.63
C THR A 20 8.13 83.50 7.01
N LEU A 21 6.89 83.64 7.48
CA LEU A 21 6.46 83.07 8.77
C LEU A 21 6.42 81.54 8.72
N ARG A 22 5.93 80.94 7.62
CA ARG A 22 5.98 79.48 7.41
C ARG A 22 7.40 78.96 7.28
N LEU A 23 8.26 79.61 6.50
CA LEU A 23 9.68 79.26 6.37
C LEU A 23 10.40 79.40 7.71
N ALA A 24 10.14 80.45 8.50
CA ALA A 24 10.67 80.60 9.84
C ALA A 24 10.19 79.47 10.77
N LEU A 25 8.89 79.13 10.78
CA LEU A 25 8.38 78.00 11.57
C LEU A 25 9.04 76.67 11.14
N CYS A 26 9.19 76.42 9.84
CA CYS A 26 9.89 75.23 9.34
C CYS A 26 11.37 75.22 9.75
N LEU A 27 12.07 76.37 9.68
CA LEU A 27 13.46 76.48 10.11
C LEU A 27 13.63 76.36 11.63
N PHE A 28 12.66 76.80 12.44
CA PHE A 28 12.64 76.53 13.88
C PHE A 28 12.37 75.06 14.18
N LEU A 29 11.44 74.40 13.47
CA LEU A 29 11.14 72.97 13.64
C LEU A 29 12.26 72.03 13.13
N LEU A 30 13.02 72.46 12.12
CA LEU A 30 14.23 71.78 11.62
C LEU A 30 15.50 72.16 12.39
N GLY A 31 15.48 73.28 13.10
CA GLY A 31 16.61 73.85 13.85
C GLY A 31 16.66 73.44 15.32
N TYR A 32 15.60 72.83 15.86
CA TYR A 32 15.75 72.01 17.07
C TYR A 32 16.63 70.83 16.71
N PRO A 33 17.80 70.63 17.37
CA PRO A 33 18.50 69.37 17.26
C PRO A 33 17.56 68.32 17.84
N GLN A 34 16.97 67.50 16.98
CA GLN A 34 16.45 66.23 17.43
C GLN A 34 17.65 65.47 17.94
N CYS A 35 17.83 65.45 19.27
CA CYS A 35 18.62 64.45 19.96
C CYS A 35 17.95 63.09 19.73
N ILE A 36 18.07 62.59 18.50
CA ILE A 36 18.01 61.17 18.21
C ILE A 36 19.11 60.60 19.10
N LEU A 37 18.69 59.98 20.20
CA LEU A 37 19.60 59.37 21.15
C LEU A 37 20.29 58.23 20.41
N SER A 38 21.47 58.51 19.84
CA SER A 38 22.25 57.53 19.11
C SER A 38 22.59 56.43 20.09
N GLN A 39 21.99 55.25 19.93
CA GLN A 39 22.38 54.08 20.71
C GLN A 39 23.90 53.92 20.57
N PRO A 40 24.64 53.73 21.67
CA PRO A 40 26.09 53.61 21.60
C PRO A 40 26.44 52.43 20.70
N LEU A 41 27.40 52.63 19.78
CA LEU A 41 27.82 51.60 18.83
C LEU A 41 28.71 50.58 19.54
N CYS A 42 28.07 49.66 20.26
CA CYS A 42 28.73 48.57 20.96
C CYS A 42 29.27 47.52 19.99
N ARG A 43 30.26 46.74 20.44
CA ARG A 43 30.79 45.61 19.68
C ARG A 43 29.79 44.45 19.61
N GLU A 44 30.08 43.47 18.76
CA GLU A 44 29.21 42.29 18.59
C GLU A 44 29.10 41.47 19.89
N GLU A 45 30.12 41.50 20.74
CA GLU A 45 30.18 40.85 22.05
C GLU A 45 29.55 41.69 23.19
N GLU A 46 29.07 42.90 22.89
CA GLU A 46 28.60 43.89 23.86
C GLU A 46 27.15 44.31 23.60
N TYR A 47 26.48 44.86 24.63
CA TYR A 47 25.12 45.37 24.52
C TYR A 47 24.98 46.75 25.21
N PRO A 48 24.11 47.64 24.71
CA PRO A 48 24.00 49.00 25.22
C PRO A 48 23.27 49.08 26.57
N VAL A 49 23.82 49.84 27.49
CA VAL A 49 23.20 50.22 28.78
C VAL A 49 23.33 51.73 28.95
N GLY A 50 22.27 52.45 28.59
CA GLY A 50 22.30 53.92 28.56
C GLY A 50 23.29 54.41 27.49
N THR A 51 24.41 54.98 27.93
CA THR A 51 25.51 55.45 27.07
C THR A 51 26.74 54.51 27.08
N GLU A 52 26.73 53.45 27.88
CA GLU A 52 27.83 52.50 28.02
C GLU A 52 27.54 51.19 27.27
N CYS A 53 28.60 50.40 27.04
CA CYS A 53 28.53 49.09 26.41
C CYS A 53 29.00 48.03 27.41
N CYS A 54 28.11 47.09 27.73
CA CYS A 54 28.37 46.01 28.68
C CYS A 54 28.65 44.68 27.94
N PRO A 55 29.55 43.81 28.45
CA PRO A 55 29.78 42.50 27.85
C PRO A 55 28.53 41.61 27.93
N LYS A 56 28.20 40.91 26.85
CA LYS A 56 27.03 40.01 26.77
C LYS A 56 27.19 38.76 27.65
N CYS A 57 26.07 38.20 28.08
CA CYS A 57 26.00 36.88 28.69
C CYS A 57 26.11 35.78 27.63
N SER A 58 26.75 34.66 27.99
CA SER A 58 26.85 33.46 27.14
C SER A 58 25.48 32.79 26.88
N PRO A 59 25.36 31.95 25.84
CA PRO A 59 24.17 31.11 25.62
C PRO A 59 23.77 30.32 26.87
N GLY A 60 22.47 30.20 27.13
CA GLY A 60 21.93 29.60 28.36
C GLY A 60 21.94 30.48 29.60
N TYR A 61 22.33 31.74 29.46
CA TYR A 61 22.30 32.76 30.52
C TYR A 61 21.61 34.03 30.04
N HIS A 62 21.09 34.81 30.99
CA HIS A 62 20.55 36.16 30.79
C HIS A 62 21.13 37.14 31.83
N VAL A 63 20.96 38.43 31.58
CA VAL A 63 21.40 39.51 32.47
C VAL A 63 20.50 39.56 33.71
N LYS A 64 21.09 39.41 34.90
CA LYS A 64 20.46 39.74 36.19
C LYS A 64 20.74 41.17 36.61
N GLN A 65 21.95 41.65 36.36
CA GLN A 65 22.38 43.02 36.65
C GLN A 65 23.34 43.46 35.55
N ALA A 66 23.14 44.68 35.04
CA ALA A 66 24.03 45.28 34.07
C ALA A 66 25.46 45.47 34.64
N CYS A 67 26.42 45.69 33.75
CA CYS A 67 27.77 46.09 34.17
C CYS A 67 27.76 47.45 34.89
N SER A 68 28.87 47.75 35.56
CA SER A 68 29.19 49.06 36.12
C SER A 68 30.64 49.40 35.77
N GLU A 69 31.08 50.63 36.02
CA GLU A 69 32.44 51.13 35.80
C GLU A 69 33.55 50.18 36.31
N VAL A 70 33.28 49.40 37.36
CA VAL A 70 34.25 48.47 38.00
C VAL A 70 33.82 47.00 37.99
N THR A 71 32.65 46.64 37.46
CA THR A 71 32.16 45.24 37.42
C THR A 71 31.56 44.87 36.07
N GLY A 72 31.94 43.73 35.52
CA GLY A 72 31.26 43.14 34.36
C GLY A 72 29.80 42.78 34.63
N THR A 73 29.08 42.43 33.57
CA THR A 73 27.67 42.00 33.59
C THR A 73 27.46 40.77 34.48
N VAL A 74 26.44 40.80 35.35
CA VAL A 74 26.08 39.65 36.19
C VAL A 74 25.07 38.78 35.44
N CYS A 75 25.55 37.63 34.98
CA CYS A 75 24.75 36.65 34.23
C CYS A 75 24.23 35.52 35.13
N VAL A 76 23.00 35.06 34.89
CA VAL A 76 22.39 33.91 35.59
C VAL A 76 21.77 32.94 34.58
N PRO A 77 21.75 31.62 34.88
CA PRO A 77 21.31 30.61 33.91
C PRO A 77 19.80 30.67 33.69
N CYS A 78 19.35 30.32 32.49
CA CYS A 78 17.93 30.23 32.18
C CYS A 78 17.21 29.20 33.08
N PRO A 79 16.00 29.49 33.56
CA PRO A 79 15.15 28.49 34.22
C PRO A 79 14.69 27.42 33.22
N SER A 80 14.12 26.33 33.72
CA SER A 80 13.45 25.32 32.88
C SER A 80 12.33 25.97 32.05
N GLU A 81 12.05 25.45 30.85
CA GLU A 81 11.16 26.03 29.84
C GLU A 81 11.64 27.37 29.20
N TYR A 82 12.90 27.77 29.40
CA TYR A 82 13.49 28.95 28.76
C TYR A 82 14.93 28.72 28.26
N TYR A 83 15.31 29.46 27.21
CA TYR A 83 16.62 29.33 26.55
C TYR A 83 17.18 30.67 26.05
N THR A 84 18.49 30.70 25.76
CA THR A 84 19.14 31.70 24.90
C THR A 84 20.20 31.02 24.03
N ALA A 85 20.06 31.08 22.70
CA ALA A 85 20.94 30.35 21.77
C ALA A 85 22.27 31.04 21.46
N HIS A 86 22.34 32.36 21.66
CA HIS A 86 23.48 33.20 21.28
C HIS A 86 23.90 34.13 22.43
N PRO A 87 25.12 34.69 22.40
CA PRO A 87 25.54 35.73 23.33
C PRO A 87 24.54 36.90 23.31
N ASN A 88 24.04 37.30 24.47
CA ASN A 88 22.90 38.20 24.57
C ASN A 88 23.00 39.19 25.75
N GLY A 89 22.27 40.30 25.65
CA GLY A 89 22.08 41.29 26.71
C GLY A 89 20.65 41.29 27.27
N LEU A 90 19.91 40.18 27.14
CA LEU A 90 18.50 40.12 27.51
C LEU A 90 18.34 40.12 29.03
N SER A 91 17.34 40.82 29.55
CA SER A 91 16.97 40.79 30.98
C SER A 91 16.23 39.52 31.39
N GLN A 92 15.72 38.74 30.43
CA GLN A 92 15.02 37.46 30.60
C GLN A 92 15.36 36.53 29.44
N CYS A 93 15.38 35.22 29.68
CA CYS A 93 15.54 34.23 28.60
C CYS A 93 14.29 34.14 27.71
N LEU A 94 14.44 33.58 26.51
CA LEU A 94 13.34 33.35 25.59
C LEU A 94 12.55 32.10 26.03
N PRO A 95 11.21 32.09 25.97
CA PRO A 95 10.42 30.91 26.28
C PRO A 95 10.64 29.82 25.22
N CYS A 96 10.72 28.56 25.64
CA CYS A 96 10.78 27.43 24.72
C CYS A 96 9.52 27.36 23.84
N GLY A 97 9.74 27.14 22.55
CA GLY A 97 8.67 26.86 21.58
C GLY A 97 7.94 25.57 21.94
N LYS A 98 6.66 25.49 21.56
CA LYS A 98 5.86 24.27 21.64
C LYS A 98 5.43 23.87 20.24
N CYS A 99 5.67 22.61 19.87
CA CYS A 99 5.17 22.07 18.61
C CYS A 99 3.64 22.00 18.70
N LYS A 100 2.98 22.95 18.03
CA LYS A 100 1.52 22.94 17.89
C LYS A 100 1.15 21.77 16.96
N PRO A 101 -0.03 21.14 17.11
CA PRO A 101 -0.60 20.37 16.02
C PRO A 101 -0.66 21.27 14.78
N ALA A 102 0.07 20.92 13.71
CA ALA A 102 -0.04 21.64 12.45
C ALA A 102 -1.50 21.62 11.99
N ALA A 103 -1.98 22.74 11.48
CA ALA A 103 -3.23 22.77 10.75
C ALA A 103 -3.04 21.94 9.48
N LEU A 104 -3.54 20.71 9.47
CA LEU A 104 -3.54 19.86 8.28
C LEU A 104 -4.20 20.64 7.13
N ALA A 105 -3.46 20.84 6.04
CA ALA A 105 -3.92 21.65 4.89
C ALA A 105 -5.12 21.06 4.13
N ARG A 106 -5.68 19.94 4.61
CA ARG A 106 -6.95 19.35 4.15
C ARG A 106 -7.83 18.95 5.34
N PRO A 107 -9.11 19.34 5.37
CA PRO A 107 -10.10 18.66 6.19
C PRO A 107 -10.35 17.27 5.59
N LEU A 108 -9.64 16.26 6.10
CA LEU A 108 -9.80 14.87 5.68
C LEU A 108 -11.05 14.31 6.38
N SER A 109 -12.19 14.35 5.67
CA SER A 109 -13.53 14.00 6.16
C SER A 109 -13.75 12.52 6.50
N SER A 110 -12.68 11.77 6.78
CA SER A 110 -12.70 10.31 6.96
C SER A 110 -11.43 9.75 7.60
N LEU A 111 -11.01 10.24 8.78
CA LEU A 111 -10.11 9.44 9.62
C LEU A 111 -10.48 9.51 11.12
N SER A 112 -11.18 8.48 11.57
CA SER A 112 -11.55 8.24 12.95
C SER A 112 -10.38 7.61 13.73
N SER A 113 -9.41 8.43 14.15
CA SER A 113 -8.48 8.07 15.23
C SER A 113 -7.80 9.33 15.77
N GLY A 114 -8.09 9.68 17.03
CA GLY A 114 -7.51 10.84 17.70
C GLY A 114 -6.02 10.65 17.99
N LEU A 115 -5.18 11.11 17.08
CA LEU A 115 -3.76 11.31 17.29
C LEU A 115 -3.41 12.72 16.83
N GLU A 116 -2.61 13.42 17.64
CA GLU A 116 -2.20 14.83 17.50
C GLU A 116 -1.24 15.01 16.29
N MET A 117 -1.74 14.76 15.08
CA MET A 117 -0.91 14.56 13.88
C MET A 117 -0.67 15.86 13.13
N GLY A 118 0.46 16.50 13.42
CA GLY A 118 0.97 17.61 12.65
C GLY A 118 2.48 17.76 12.83
N LEU A 119 2.88 18.38 13.94
CA LEU A 119 4.29 18.58 14.31
C LEU A 119 4.60 17.84 15.61
N VAL A 120 5.79 17.24 15.67
CA VAL A 120 6.34 16.57 16.85
C VAL A 120 7.66 17.22 17.24
N ALA A 121 7.95 17.26 18.54
CA ALA A 121 9.25 17.68 19.03
C ALA A 121 10.29 16.64 18.61
N TRP A 122 11.16 17.01 17.67
CA TRP A 122 12.30 16.19 17.27
C TRP A 122 13.47 16.38 18.23
N GLN A 123 13.60 17.60 18.75
CA GLN A 123 14.57 17.96 19.78
C GLN A 123 13.88 18.72 20.90
N GLU A 124 14.08 18.26 22.14
CA GLU A 124 13.59 18.93 23.34
C GLU A 124 14.37 20.22 23.62
N CYS A 125 13.70 21.18 24.25
CA CYS A 125 14.33 22.44 24.61
C CYS A 125 15.44 22.24 25.67
N SER A 126 16.50 23.03 25.57
CA SER A 126 17.55 23.12 26.57
C SER A 126 17.87 24.60 26.86
N ARG A 127 18.65 24.91 27.90
CA ARG A 127 19.02 26.31 28.18
C ARG A 127 19.67 27.00 26.97
N THR A 128 20.38 26.27 26.12
CA THR A 128 21.11 26.83 24.98
C THR A 128 20.41 26.64 23.63
N GLN A 129 19.28 25.94 23.55
CA GLN A 129 18.63 25.59 22.28
C GLN A 129 17.11 25.51 22.43
N ASN A 130 16.37 26.06 21.47
CA ASN A 130 14.91 25.96 21.43
C ASN A 130 14.45 24.51 21.19
N THR A 131 13.17 24.25 21.43
CA THR A 131 12.48 23.08 20.87
C THR A 131 12.54 23.12 19.34
N ALA A 132 12.93 22.01 18.69
CA ALA A 132 12.85 21.87 17.23
C ALA A 132 11.66 20.99 16.83
N CYS A 133 10.82 21.48 15.91
CA CYS A 133 9.55 20.87 15.54
C CYS A 133 9.56 20.38 14.09
N HIS A 134 9.41 19.07 13.90
CA HIS A 134 9.36 18.41 12.59
C HIS A 134 8.00 17.77 12.34
N CYS A 135 7.69 17.47 11.07
CA CYS A 135 6.49 16.72 10.73
C CYS A 135 6.50 15.30 11.32
N SER A 136 5.31 14.83 11.71
CA SER A 136 5.10 13.45 12.14
C SER A 136 5.42 12.42 11.05
N GLN A 137 5.55 11.14 11.41
CA GLN A 137 5.89 10.09 10.46
C GLN A 137 4.88 10.00 9.31
N GLY A 138 5.36 9.78 8.09
CA GLY A 138 4.53 9.78 6.88
C GLY A 138 4.13 11.18 6.39
N HIS A 139 4.75 12.24 6.90
CA HIS A 139 4.55 13.63 6.47
C HIS A 139 5.88 14.35 6.23
N PHE A 140 5.87 15.38 5.38
CA PHE A 140 6.99 16.27 5.10
C PHE A 140 6.59 17.75 5.21
N CYS A 141 7.57 18.60 5.48
CA CYS A 141 7.38 20.03 5.60
C CYS A 141 7.24 20.72 4.24
N VAL A 142 6.35 21.72 4.15
CA VAL A 142 6.19 22.58 2.96
C VAL A 142 6.31 24.08 3.23
N SER A 143 6.30 24.49 4.50
CA SER A 143 6.53 25.88 4.94
C SER A 143 7.38 25.86 6.20
N GLU A 144 8.51 26.55 6.18
CA GLU A 144 9.45 26.68 7.30
C GLU A 144 9.49 28.15 7.74
N ASN A 145 9.53 28.38 9.06
CA ASN A 145 9.64 29.70 9.66
C ASN A 145 10.63 29.62 10.83
N GLU A 146 11.74 30.36 10.75
CA GLU A 146 12.83 30.36 11.74
C GLU A 146 13.24 28.93 12.16
N ASP A 147 13.59 28.10 11.16
CA ASP A 147 13.99 26.70 11.27
C ASP A 147 12.97 25.76 11.95
N GLN A 148 11.72 26.20 12.13
CA GLN A 148 10.59 25.38 12.59
C GLN A 148 9.62 25.14 11.44
N CYS A 149 9.19 23.90 11.25
CA CYS A 149 8.16 23.61 10.27
C CYS A 149 6.79 24.16 10.73
N GLU A 150 6.10 24.86 9.83
CA GLU A 150 4.78 25.45 10.06
C GLU A 150 3.66 24.57 9.48
N MET A 151 3.89 23.97 8.31
CA MET A 151 2.88 23.19 7.57
C MET A 151 3.44 21.86 7.09
N CYS A 152 2.73 20.78 7.42
CA CYS A 152 3.05 19.41 7.05
C CYS A 152 2.03 18.85 6.05
N LEU A 153 2.51 18.19 5.00
CA LEU A 153 1.69 17.41 4.06
C LEU A 153 2.03 15.92 4.18
N PRO A 154 1.07 15.01 3.95
CA PRO A 154 1.36 13.57 3.90
C PRO A 154 2.29 13.25 2.73
N HIS A 155 3.13 12.23 2.89
CA HIS A 155 3.99 11.72 1.82
C HIS A 155 3.18 11.17 0.66
N THR A 156 3.64 11.44 -0.57
CA THR A 156 3.10 10.87 -1.80
C THR A 156 3.26 9.35 -1.81
N THR A 157 2.15 8.63 -1.92
CA THR A 157 2.16 7.19 -2.19
C THR A 157 2.34 6.96 -3.69
N CYS A 158 3.39 6.23 -4.07
CA CYS A 158 3.63 5.89 -5.47
C CYS A 158 2.52 5.01 -6.04
N ALA A 159 2.21 5.18 -7.33
CA ALA A 159 1.15 4.43 -7.99
C ALA A 159 1.59 2.99 -8.34
N PRO A 160 0.63 2.06 -8.58
CA PRO A 160 0.88 0.86 -9.37
C PRO A 160 1.60 1.24 -10.68
N GLY A 161 2.64 0.50 -11.07
CA GLY A 161 3.50 0.92 -12.17
C GLY A 161 4.79 1.66 -11.77
N GLN A 162 4.88 2.06 -10.50
CA GLN A 162 6.00 2.84 -9.97
C GLN A 162 6.68 2.14 -8.79
N ARG A 163 7.89 2.59 -8.49
CA ARG A 163 8.67 2.25 -7.30
C ARG A 163 9.00 3.50 -6.52
N VAL A 164 9.18 3.34 -5.22
CA VAL A 164 9.81 4.34 -4.35
C VAL A 164 11.26 4.50 -4.80
N GLN A 165 11.61 5.64 -5.38
CA GLN A 165 13.00 5.95 -5.74
C GLN A 165 13.76 6.46 -4.52
N ASN A 166 13.19 7.48 -3.85
CA ASN A 166 13.68 8.00 -2.58
C ASN A 166 12.50 7.99 -1.59
N ARG A 167 12.70 7.44 -0.39
CA ARG A 167 11.71 7.57 0.69
C ARG A 167 11.65 9.03 1.17
N GLY A 168 10.45 9.53 1.43
CA GLY A 168 10.25 10.83 2.07
C GLY A 168 10.81 10.86 3.50
N ASN A 169 11.13 12.06 3.96
CA ASN A 169 11.57 12.35 5.32
C ASN A 169 10.77 13.56 5.86
N HIS A 170 11.21 14.18 6.97
CA HIS A 170 10.50 15.31 7.59
C HIS A 170 10.51 16.60 6.76
N SER A 171 11.42 16.78 5.78
CA SER A 171 11.52 17.98 4.92
C SER A 171 11.30 17.70 3.43
N HIS A 172 11.28 16.44 3.01
CA HIS A 172 11.17 16.04 1.61
C HIS A 172 10.12 14.96 1.40
N ASP A 173 9.35 15.10 0.32
CA ASP A 173 8.36 14.10 -0.09
C ASP A 173 9.02 12.82 -0.62
N THR A 174 8.23 11.73 -0.67
CA THR A 174 8.59 10.50 -1.36
C THR A 174 8.67 10.73 -2.86
N VAL A 175 9.81 10.36 -3.46
CA VAL A 175 10.03 10.46 -4.90
C VAL A 175 9.73 9.12 -5.56
N CYS A 176 8.84 9.12 -6.54
CA CYS A 176 8.42 7.93 -7.27
C CYS A 176 9.05 7.87 -8.67
N ALA A 177 9.46 6.68 -9.10
CA ALA A 177 9.96 6.43 -10.46
C ALA A 177 9.17 5.30 -11.13
N ASN A 178 8.98 5.37 -12.44
CA ASN A 178 8.31 4.30 -13.19
C ASN A 178 9.17 3.03 -13.22
N CYS A 179 8.53 1.86 -13.26
CA CYS A 179 9.23 0.60 -13.44
C CYS A 179 9.87 0.49 -14.84
N PRO A 180 11.14 0.05 -14.97
CA PRO A 180 11.75 -0.19 -16.26
C PRO A 180 11.09 -1.37 -16.99
N PRO A 181 11.18 -1.45 -18.33
CA PRO A 181 10.66 -2.57 -19.12
C PRO A 181 11.19 -3.92 -18.62
N GLY A 182 10.33 -4.94 -18.58
CA GLY A 182 10.68 -6.25 -18.00
C GLY A 182 10.46 -6.35 -16.49
N THR A 183 9.90 -5.32 -15.85
CA THR A 183 9.62 -5.29 -14.40
C THR A 183 8.26 -4.65 -14.08
N PHE A 184 7.71 -4.99 -12.91
CA PHE A 184 6.44 -4.46 -12.42
C PHE A 184 6.44 -4.14 -10.91
N SER A 185 5.47 -3.33 -10.49
CA SER A 185 5.19 -3.01 -9.09
C SER A 185 3.68 -2.89 -8.88
N PRO A 186 3.04 -3.79 -8.11
CA PRO A 186 1.59 -3.87 -8.03
C PRO A 186 0.96 -2.72 -7.22
N ASN A 187 1.62 -2.29 -6.15
CA ASN A 187 1.05 -1.34 -5.18
C ASN A 187 1.89 -0.06 -5.00
N GLY A 188 2.96 0.12 -5.79
CA GLY A 188 3.85 1.29 -5.67
C GLY A 188 4.79 1.31 -4.45
N THR A 189 4.56 0.44 -3.45
CA THR A 189 5.28 0.43 -2.17
C THR A 189 6.71 -0.13 -2.20
N LEU A 190 7.13 -0.70 -3.33
CA LEU A 190 8.44 -1.34 -3.49
C LEU A 190 9.52 -0.31 -3.85
N GLU A 191 10.73 -0.45 -3.31
CA GLU A 191 11.89 0.38 -3.72
C GLU A 191 12.47 -0.05 -5.08
N GLN A 192 12.30 -1.33 -5.42
CA GLN A 192 12.75 -1.96 -6.65
C GLN A 192 11.58 -2.74 -7.26
N CYS A 193 11.38 -2.61 -8.57
CA CYS A 193 10.33 -3.34 -9.26
C CYS A 193 10.71 -4.83 -9.39
N LEU A 194 9.72 -5.71 -9.29
CA LEU A 194 9.89 -7.15 -9.45
C LEU A 194 10.09 -7.48 -10.93
N PRO A 195 11.00 -8.40 -11.31
CA PRO A 195 11.12 -8.84 -12.69
C PRO A 195 9.85 -9.59 -13.12
N TRP A 196 9.48 -9.48 -14.40
CA TRP A 196 8.39 -10.28 -14.95
C TRP A 196 8.70 -11.77 -14.90
N THR A 197 7.69 -12.56 -14.56
CA THR A 197 7.70 -14.02 -14.65
C THR A 197 7.96 -14.46 -16.09
N ARG A 198 8.91 -15.39 -16.26
CA ARG A 198 9.24 -15.96 -17.56
C ARG A 198 8.54 -17.30 -17.75
N CYS A 199 7.61 -17.41 -18.68
CA CYS A 199 6.93 -18.66 -19.03
C CYS A 199 7.85 -19.62 -19.82
N GLN A 200 8.96 -20.06 -19.21
CA GLN A 200 9.97 -20.93 -19.83
C GLN A 200 9.75 -22.43 -19.58
N MET A 201 8.67 -22.82 -18.90
CA MET A 201 8.26 -24.22 -18.84
C MET A 201 7.78 -24.67 -20.22
N TRP A 202 8.33 -25.79 -20.70
CA TRP A 202 8.07 -26.47 -21.99
C TRP A 202 6.59 -26.64 -22.38
N LEU A 203 5.66 -26.56 -21.42
CA LEU A 203 4.22 -26.77 -21.58
C LEU A 203 3.41 -25.48 -21.38
N GLN A 204 4.04 -24.37 -21.01
CA GLN A 204 3.39 -23.10 -20.72
C GLN A 204 3.61 -22.08 -21.84
N LYS A 205 2.68 -21.14 -21.96
CA LYS A 205 2.75 -19.97 -22.84
C LYS A 205 2.18 -18.76 -22.11
N GLU A 206 2.74 -17.59 -22.38
CA GLU A 206 2.19 -16.31 -21.96
C GLU A 206 0.72 -16.20 -22.43
N SER A 207 -0.21 -16.02 -21.48
CA SER A 207 -1.62 -15.74 -21.75
C SER A 207 -1.87 -14.24 -21.86
N GLU A 208 -1.29 -13.46 -20.95
CA GLU A 208 -1.41 -12.00 -20.92
C GLU A 208 0.00 -11.39 -20.72
N PRO A 209 0.34 -10.32 -21.45
CA PRO A 209 1.63 -9.67 -21.32
C PRO A 209 1.74 -8.92 -19.98
N GLY A 210 2.94 -8.93 -19.40
CA GLY A 210 3.25 -8.12 -18.23
C GLY A 210 3.15 -6.63 -18.54
N THR A 211 2.80 -5.85 -17.54
CA THR A 211 2.78 -4.38 -17.59
C THR A 211 3.70 -3.81 -16.52
N SER A 212 3.77 -2.49 -16.36
CA SER A 212 4.50 -1.91 -15.23
C SER A 212 3.79 -2.18 -13.89
N SER A 213 2.50 -2.48 -13.86
CA SER A 213 1.73 -2.73 -12.63
C SER A 213 1.37 -4.20 -12.40
N THR A 214 1.40 -5.04 -13.44
CA THR A 214 1.01 -6.46 -13.37
C THR A 214 2.09 -7.37 -13.93
N ASP A 215 2.21 -8.56 -13.34
CA ASP A 215 3.11 -9.60 -13.86
C ASP A 215 2.56 -10.22 -15.16
N VAL A 216 3.42 -10.94 -15.88
CA VAL A 216 3.06 -11.85 -16.97
C VAL A 216 2.25 -13.03 -16.41
N THR A 217 1.12 -13.36 -17.04
CA THR A 217 0.38 -14.59 -16.69
C THR A 217 0.79 -15.74 -17.60
N CYS A 218 1.09 -16.91 -17.00
CA CYS A 218 1.42 -18.13 -17.74
C CYS A 218 0.24 -19.11 -17.73
N SER A 219 -0.13 -19.61 -18.91
CA SER A 219 -1.16 -20.64 -19.09
C SER A 219 -0.57 -21.90 -19.70
N LEU A 220 -1.23 -23.05 -19.54
CA LEU A 220 -0.86 -24.26 -20.30
C LEU A 220 -1.15 -24.03 -21.79
N SER A 221 -0.21 -24.41 -22.65
CA SER A 221 -0.41 -24.32 -24.10
C SER A 221 -1.64 -25.12 -24.52
N TRP A 222 -2.46 -24.55 -25.41
CA TRP A 222 -3.66 -25.19 -25.95
C TRP A 222 -3.39 -26.60 -26.49
N SER A 223 -2.23 -26.83 -27.11
CA SER A 223 -1.79 -28.15 -27.57
C SER A 223 -1.66 -29.17 -26.43
N VAL A 224 -1.18 -28.75 -25.26
CA VAL A 224 -1.04 -29.61 -24.07
C VAL A 224 -2.41 -29.90 -23.46
N CYS A 225 -3.28 -28.90 -23.35
CA CYS A 225 -4.66 -29.08 -22.90
C CYS A 225 -5.44 -30.07 -23.80
N LEU A 226 -5.28 -29.98 -25.13
CA LEU A 226 -5.86 -30.93 -26.07
C LEU A 226 -5.27 -32.35 -25.89
N LEU A 227 -3.95 -32.49 -25.77
CA LEU A 227 -3.31 -33.80 -25.57
C LEU A 227 -3.76 -34.48 -24.27
N LEU A 228 -3.89 -33.72 -23.18
CA LEU A 228 -4.42 -34.23 -21.91
C LEU A 228 -5.89 -34.64 -22.03
N ALA A 229 -6.73 -33.85 -22.71
CA ALA A 229 -8.13 -34.19 -22.97
C ALA A 229 -8.26 -35.48 -23.81
N ILE A 230 -7.47 -35.61 -24.89
CA ILE A 230 -7.43 -36.82 -25.73
C ILE A 230 -6.99 -38.03 -24.91
N LEU A 231 -5.95 -37.91 -24.08
CA LEU A 231 -5.47 -39.00 -23.23
C LEU A 231 -6.54 -39.47 -22.24
N VAL A 232 -7.26 -38.55 -21.60
CA VAL A 232 -8.41 -38.88 -20.73
C VAL A 232 -9.51 -39.61 -21.50
N ILE A 233 -9.87 -39.14 -22.70
CA ILE A 233 -10.87 -39.79 -23.56
C ILE A 233 -10.41 -41.21 -23.94
N CYS A 234 -9.13 -41.39 -24.32
CA CYS A 234 -8.57 -42.72 -24.62
C CYS A 234 -8.63 -43.67 -23.42
N VAL A 235 -8.30 -43.19 -22.21
CA VAL A 235 -8.40 -43.99 -20.98
C VAL A 235 -9.85 -44.40 -20.71
N VAL A 236 -10.82 -43.48 -20.84
CA VAL A 236 -12.26 -43.79 -20.68
C VAL A 236 -12.72 -44.82 -21.71
N VAL A 237 -12.35 -44.67 -22.98
CA VAL A 237 -12.68 -45.64 -24.04
C VAL A 237 -12.06 -47.01 -23.77
N ILE A 238 -10.81 -47.08 -23.31
CA ILE A 238 -10.16 -48.33 -22.91
C ILE A 238 -10.90 -49.00 -21.73
N ILE A 239 -11.29 -48.23 -20.71
CA ILE A 239 -12.09 -48.73 -19.58
C ILE A 239 -13.43 -49.28 -20.08
N VAL A 240 -14.14 -48.57 -20.96
CA VAL A 240 -15.41 -49.03 -21.56
C VAL A 240 -15.21 -50.32 -22.35
N ILE A 241 -14.13 -50.44 -23.16
CA ILE A 241 -13.80 -51.65 -23.91
C ILE A 241 -13.47 -52.81 -22.96
N ILE A 242 -12.74 -52.57 -21.86
CA ILE A 242 -12.43 -53.58 -20.85
C ILE A 242 -13.72 -54.06 -20.17
N LEU A 243 -14.59 -53.15 -19.73
CA LEU A 243 -15.89 -53.48 -19.12
C LEU A 243 -16.81 -54.23 -20.09
N TRP A 244 -16.84 -53.84 -21.37
CA TRP A 244 -17.60 -54.53 -22.41
C TRP A 244 -17.06 -55.93 -22.69
N LYS A 245 -15.73 -56.09 -22.76
CA LYS A 245 -15.06 -57.40 -22.93
C LYS A 245 -15.21 -58.28 -21.69
N GLN A 246 -15.21 -57.71 -20.49
CA GLN A 246 -15.54 -58.43 -19.26
C GLN A 246 -16.99 -58.90 -19.29
N ARG A 247 -17.96 -58.00 -19.51
CA ARG A 247 -19.40 -58.32 -19.63
C ARG A 247 -19.67 -59.39 -20.68
N ASN A 248 -19.07 -59.28 -21.87
CA ASN A 248 -19.22 -60.27 -22.93
C ASN A 248 -18.62 -61.64 -22.52
N LYS A 249 -17.47 -61.66 -21.83
CA LYS A 249 -16.95 -62.91 -21.23
C LYS A 249 -17.88 -63.49 -20.16
N THR A 250 -18.52 -62.68 -19.32
CA THR A 250 -19.52 -63.19 -18.33
C THR A 250 -20.78 -63.70 -19.02
N THR A 251 -21.29 -63.00 -20.04
CA THR A 251 -22.44 -63.44 -20.84
C THR A 251 -22.12 -64.73 -21.60
N SER A 252 -20.95 -64.83 -22.23
CA SER A 252 -20.48 -66.06 -22.90
C SER A 252 -20.33 -67.23 -21.92
N ARG A 253 -19.76 -67.01 -20.72
CA ARG A 253 -19.71 -68.02 -19.65
C ARG A 253 -21.12 -68.42 -19.16
N GLY A 254 -22.04 -67.47 -19.03
CA GLY A 254 -23.44 -67.74 -18.66
C GLY A 254 -24.16 -68.59 -19.71
N ILE A 255 -24.01 -68.24 -21.00
CA ILE A 255 -24.57 -69.01 -22.12
C ILE A 255 -23.97 -70.43 -22.16
N MET A 256 -22.65 -70.58 -21.99
CA MET A 256 -22.00 -71.90 -21.90
C MET A 256 -22.50 -72.72 -20.69
N ALA A 257 -22.72 -72.07 -19.53
CA ALA A 257 -23.29 -72.73 -18.36
C ALA A 257 -24.72 -73.23 -18.63
N VAL A 258 -25.57 -72.40 -19.24
CA VAL A 258 -26.94 -72.79 -19.64
C VAL A 258 -26.93 -73.95 -20.64
N PHE A 259 -26.07 -73.93 -21.66
CA PHE A 259 -25.94 -75.06 -22.58
C PHE A 259 -25.41 -76.34 -21.91
N SER A 260 -24.54 -76.22 -20.90
CA SER A 260 -24.06 -77.37 -20.13
C SER A 260 -25.16 -77.99 -19.26
N ASP A 261 -26.03 -77.16 -18.66
CA ASP A 261 -27.17 -77.62 -17.86
C ASP A 261 -28.23 -78.32 -18.72
N GLN A 262 -28.58 -77.74 -19.88
CA GLN A 262 -29.48 -78.35 -20.85
C GLN A 262 -29.00 -79.73 -21.32
N ARG A 263 -27.69 -79.86 -21.63
CA ARG A 263 -27.09 -81.15 -21.99
C ARG A 263 -27.12 -82.15 -20.83
N LYS A 264 -26.99 -81.68 -19.59
CA LYS A 264 -27.06 -82.52 -18.40
C LYS A 264 -28.47 -83.09 -18.21
N ARG A 265 -29.52 -82.25 -18.33
CA ARG A 265 -30.93 -82.67 -18.29
C ARG A 265 -31.28 -83.65 -19.40
N GLN A 266 -30.79 -83.45 -20.63
CA GLN A 266 -30.98 -84.41 -21.72
C GLN A 266 -30.33 -85.78 -21.42
N ASN A 267 -29.12 -85.79 -20.87
CA ASN A 267 -28.44 -87.02 -20.48
C ASN A 267 -29.15 -87.74 -19.32
N GLU A 268 -29.72 -87.00 -18.37
CA GLU A 268 -30.52 -87.55 -17.26
C GLU A 268 -31.86 -88.11 -17.75
N ALA A 269 -32.57 -87.40 -18.63
CA ALA A 269 -33.80 -87.89 -19.26
C ALA A 269 -33.55 -89.15 -20.12
N SER A 270 -32.45 -89.18 -20.88
CA SER A 270 -32.04 -90.35 -21.65
C SER A 270 -31.70 -91.55 -20.76
N LYS A 271 -31.11 -91.35 -19.58
CA LYS A 271 -30.89 -92.41 -18.60
C LYS A 271 -32.21 -92.95 -18.01
N SER A 272 -33.16 -92.08 -17.67
CA SER A 272 -34.48 -92.54 -17.20
C SER A 272 -35.18 -93.39 -18.24
N ALA A 273 -35.20 -92.97 -19.51
CA ALA A 273 -35.81 -93.75 -20.60
C ALA A 273 -35.16 -95.15 -20.77
N VAL A 274 -33.83 -95.24 -20.68
CA VAL A 274 -33.11 -96.54 -20.73
C VAL A 274 -33.40 -97.42 -19.49
N THR A 275 -33.63 -96.81 -18.33
CA THR A 275 -33.96 -97.55 -17.10
C THR A 275 -35.39 -98.12 -17.17
N GLU A 276 -36.32 -97.34 -17.72
CA GLU A 276 -37.73 -97.73 -17.93
C GLU A 276 -37.84 -98.86 -18.97
N ASP A 277 -37.07 -98.80 -20.07
CA ASP A 277 -36.99 -99.88 -21.08
C ASP A 277 -36.41 -101.17 -20.50
N LEU A 278 -35.37 -101.08 -19.66
CA LEU A 278 -34.77 -102.27 -19.00
C LEU A 278 -35.76 -102.93 -18.03
N GLN A 279 -36.51 -102.13 -17.27
CA GLN A 279 -37.52 -102.62 -16.32
C GLN A 279 -38.76 -103.19 -17.04
N THR A 280 -39.06 -102.70 -18.24
CA THR A 280 -40.07 -103.30 -19.15
C THR A 280 -39.58 -104.64 -19.71
N ARG A 281 -38.27 -104.79 -19.97
CA ARG A 281 -37.67 -106.01 -20.53
C ARG A 281 -37.56 -107.16 -19.54
N GLU A 282 -37.35 -106.90 -18.25
CA GLU A 282 -37.40 -107.96 -17.22
C GLU A 282 -38.80 -108.57 -17.07
N ALA A 283 -39.87 -107.78 -17.27
CA ALA A 283 -41.25 -108.25 -17.17
C ALA A 283 -41.68 -109.25 -18.27
N ILE A 284 -40.94 -109.35 -19.38
CA ILE A 284 -41.34 -110.13 -20.57
C ILE A 284 -40.73 -111.55 -20.59
N THR A 285 -39.75 -111.86 -19.74
CA THR A 285 -38.93 -113.09 -19.87
C THR A 285 -39.39 -114.26 -18.98
N ILE A 286 -40.70 -114.40 -18.69
CA ILE A 286 -41.24 -115.54 -17.91
C ILE A 286 -42.53 -116.14 -18.53
N VAL A 287 -42.63 -116.24 -19.87
CA VAL A 287 -43.63 -117.12 -20.52
C VAL A 287 -43.06 -117.78 -21.79
N ALA A 288 -42.51 -118.99 -21.65
CA ALA A 288 -42.29 -119.99 -22.72
C ALA A 288 -41.80 -121.30 -22.08
N VAL A 289 -42.00 -122.51 -22.62
CA VAL A 289 -42.87 -123.12 -23.65
C VAL A 289 -42.71 -124.64 -23.44
N GLU A 290 -43.68 -125.50 -23.76
CA GLU A 290 -43.34 -126.88 -24.15
C GLU A 290 -44.23 -127.44 -25.29
N GLU A 291 -43.56 -128.16 -26.19
CA GLU A 291 -43.90 -128.52 -27.57
C GLU A 291 -43.05 -129.77 -27.97
N THR A 292 -43.46 -130.72 -28.82
CA THR A 292 -44.71 -130.88 -29.58
C THR A 292 -45.03 -132.39 -29.78
N SER A 293 -46.08 -132.71 -30.55
CA SER A 293 -46.32 -133.98 -31.28
C SER A 293 -45.14 -134.33 -32.25
N PRO A 294 -45.19 -135.32 -33.20
CA PRO A 294 -46.23 -136.29 -33.60
C PRO A 294 -45.65 -137.70 -34.01
N MET A 295 -46.21 -138.30 -35.09
CA MET A 295 -45.79 -139.49 -35.89
C MET A 295 -46.27 -140.86 -35.37
N PHE A 296 -46.73 -141.83 -36.20
CA PHE A 296 -46.82 -141.98 -37.68
C PHE A 296 -48.00 -142.96 -38.04
N PRO A 297 -48.28 -143.37 -39.30
CA PRO A 297 -49.57 -143.94 -39.70
C PRO A 297 -49.60 -145.45 -40.05
N ASN A 298 -50.82 -146.01 -40.02
CA ASN A 298 -51.31 -147.23 -40.70
C ASN A 298 -50.40 -148.49 -40.80
N ARG A 299 -50.73 -149.51 -40.01
CA ARG A 299 -51.40 -150.71 -40.56
C ARG A 299 -52.26 -151.42 -39.51
#